data_AF-W1YFX8-F1
#
_entry.id   AF-W1YFX8-F1
#
_cell.length_a   1.000
_cell.length_b   1.000
_cell.length_c   1.000
_cell.angle_alpha   90.00
_cell.angle_beta   90.00
_cell.angle_gamma   90.00
#
_symmetry.space_group_name_H-M   'P 1'
#
loop_
_entity.id
_entity.type
_entity.pdbx_description
1 polymer ?
#
loop_
_entity_poly.entity_id
_entity_poly.type
_entity_poly.pdbx_seq_one_letter_code
_entity_poly.pdbx_strand_id
1 'polypeptide(L)' 'GSHNIENILTVIALAYALGVPVETIHRIISEFHGVEHRLERVKTLDGITFYNDSKATNVDSVVKALESFDQSVILLAGG' A
#
# COMPACT_ATOMS: atom_id res chain seq x y z
N GLY A 1 5.86 1.50 3.12
CA GLY A 1 6.52 2.53 2.30
C GLY A 1 6.19 3.92 2.81
N SER A 2 7.13 4.86 2.69
CA SER A 2 7.01 6.28 3.09
C SER A 2 5.72 6.95 2.62
N HIS A 3 5.30 6.70 1.39
CA HIS A 3 4.05 7.25 0.84
C HIS A 3 2.77 6.81 1.58
N ASN A 4 2.73 5.60 2.15
CA ASN A 4 1.57 5.21 2.97
C ASN A 4 1.55 5.97 4.29
N ILE A 5 2.70 6.31 4.84
CA ILE A 5 2.81 7.14 6.05
C ILE A 5 2.28 8.55 5.74
N GLU A 6 2.68 9.14 4.61
CA GLU A 6 2.18 10.45 4.17
C GLU A 6 0.64 10.45 4.00
N ASN A 7 0.09 9.41 3.36
CA ASN A 7 -1.36 9.28 3.19
C ASN A 7 -2.08 9.14 4.53
N ILE A 8 -1.57 8.29 5.43
CA ILE A 8 -2.15 8.09 6.77
C ILE A 8 -2.12 9.38 7.57
N LEU A 9 -0.99 10.11 7.57
CA LEU A 9 -0.87 11.40 8.26
C LEU A 9 -1.85 12.44 7.72
N THR A 10 -2.05 12.46 6.40
CA THR A 10 -3.03 13.35 5.75
C THR A 10 -4.46 13.03 6.23
N VAL A 11 -4.82 11.74 6.28
CA VAL A 11 -6.14 11.30 6.78
C VAL A 11 -6.32 11.64 8.26
N ILE A 12 -5.30 11.42 9.09
CA ILE A 12 -5.33 11.77 10.52
C ILE A 12 -5.56 13.28 10.70
N ALA A 13 -4.80 14.11 9.98
CA ALA A 13 -4.91 15.56 10.07
C ALA A 13 -6.31 16.06 9.67
N LEU A 14 -6.86 15.51 8.58
CA LEU A 14 -8.21 15.86 8.12
C LEU A 14 -9.29 15.42 9.13
N ALA A 15 -9.24 14.18 9.60
CA ALA A 15 -10.21 13.64 10.54
C ALA A 15 -10.20 14.41 11.87
N TYR A 16 -9.01 14.76 12.37
CA TYR A 16 -8.86 15.57 13.56
C TYR A 16 -9.44 16.99 13.36
N ALA A 17 -9.16 17.63 12.23
CA ALA A 17 -9.68 18.96 11.91
C ALA A 17 -11.23 18.99 11.79
N LEU A 18 -11.83 17.86 11.42
CA LEU A 18 -13.29 17.68 11.36
C LEU A 18 -13.92 17.30 12.72
N GLY A 19 -13.13 17.20 13.79
CA GLY A 19 -13.61 16.93 15.14
C GLY A 19 -13.84 15.44 15.45
N VAL A 20 -13.26 14.52 14.66
CA VAL A 20 -13.32 13.09 14.97
C VAL A 20 -12.49 12.81 16.23
N PRO A 21 -13.02 12.09 17.24
CA PRO A 21 -12.27 11.73 18.44
C PRO A 21 -10.99 10.96 18.13
N VAL A 22 -9.90 11.30 18.83
CA VAL A 22 -8.57 10.72 18.62
C VAL A 22 -8.58 9.20 18.79
N GLU A 23 -9.38 8.70 19.74
CA GLU A 23 -9.54 7.27 20.02
C GLU A 23 -10.12 6.53 18.81
N THR A 24 -11.07 7.16 18.11
CA THR A 24 -11.67 6.61 16.89
C THR A 24 -10.65 6.59 15.75
N ILE A 25 -9.90 7.68 15.56
CA ILE A 25 -8.85 7.76 14.54
C ILE A 25 -7.80 6.67 14.78
N HIS A 26 -7.31 6.56 16.02
CA HIS A 26 -6.30 5.57 16.40
C HIS A 26 -6.79 4.13 16.12
N ARG A 27 -8.01 3.79 16.53
CA ARG A 27 -8.58 2.46 16.31
C ARG A 27 -8.66 2.13 14.82
N ILE A 28 -9.21 3.03 14.00
CA ILE A 28 -9.40 2.79 12.57
C ILE A 28 -8.06 2.64 11.83
N ILE A 29 -7.08 3.50 12.14
CA ILE A 29 -5.75 3.38 11.52
C ILE A 29 -5.05 2.09 11.94
N SER A 30 -5.24 1.64 13.19
CA SER A 30 -4.68 0.37 13.69
C SER A 30 -5.31 -0.86 13.02
N GLU A 31 -6.57 -0.77 12.62
CA GLU A 31 -7.32 -1.82 11.90
C GLU A 31 -7.14 -1.76 10.38
N PHE A 32 -6.47 -0.73 9.85
CA PHE A 32 -6.27 -0.55 8.43
C PHE A 32 -5.11 -1.41 7.91
N HIS A 33 -5.45 -2.47 7.18
CA HIS A 33 -4.47 -3.44 6.66
C HIS A 33 -3.91 -3.06 5.27
N GLY A 34 -4.23 -1.87 4.75
CA GLY A 34 -3.87 -1.43 3.40
C GLY A 34 -5.05 -1.47 2.44
N VAL A 35 -4.77 -1.19 1.16
CA VAL A 35 -5.77 -1.19 0.09
C VAL A 35 -5.55 -2.43 -0.76
N GLU A 36 -6.62 -3.16 -1.09
CA GLU A 36 -6.58 -4.28 -2.04
C GLU A 36 -5.90 -3.88 -3.36
N HIS A 37 -5.18 -4.82 -3.98
CA HIS A 37 -4.47 -4.65 -5.26
C HIS A 37 -3.31 -3.63 -5.26
N ARG A 38 -2.72 -3.35 -4.10
CA ARG A 38 -1.44 -2.65 -3.98
C ARG A 38 -0.41 -3.56 -3.34
N LEU A 39 0.51 -4.11 -4.14
CA LEU A 39 1.52 -5.06 -3.68
C LEU A 39 0.91 -6.18 -2.83
N GLU A 40 -0.24 -6.68 -3.27
CA GLU A 40 -1.02 -7.64 -2.51
C GLU A 40 -0.36 -9.01 -2.62
N ARG A 41 0.14 -9.55 -1.51
CA ARG A 41 0.77 -10.87 -1.50
C ARG A 41 -0.29 -11.96 -1.71
N VAL A 42 -0.29 -12.59 -2.87
CA VAL A 42 -1.29 -13.60 -3.25
C VAL A 42 -0.93 -14.98 -2.67
N LYS A 43 0.30 -15.46 -2.93
CA LYS A 43 0.75 -16.78 -2.48
C LYS A 43 2.27 -16.95 -2.57
N THR A 44 2.81 -17.90 -1.82
CA THR A 44 4.14 -18.47 -2.12
C THR A 44 3.98 -19.88 -2.63
N LEU A 45 4.61 -20.20 -3.76
CA LEU A 45 4.65 -21.53 -4.35
C LEU A 45 6.09 -21.84 -4.74
N ASP A 46 6.61 -22.99 -4.30
CA ASP A 46 7.97 -23.45 -4.60
C ASP A 46 9.07 -22.41 -4.33
N GLY A 47 8.90 -21.65 -3.24
CA GLY A 47 9.84 -20.58 -2.83
C GLY A 47 9.65 -19.25 -3.56
N ILE A 48 8.76 -19.16 -4.54
CA ILE A 48 8.46 -17.93 -5.30
C ILE A 48 7.23 -17.28 -4.70
N THR A 49 7.33 -15.99 -4.34
CA THR A 49 6.20 -15.21 -3.82
C THR A 49 5.58 -14.37 -4.93
N PHE A 50 4.27 -14.51 -5.11
CA PHE A 50 3.47 -13.83 -6.12
C PHE A 50 2.74 -12.65 -5.48
N TYR A 51 2.84 -11.49 -6.13
CA TYR A 51 2.18 -10.26 -5.73
C TYR A 51 1.23 -9.79 -6.83
N ASN A 52 0.03 -9.36 -6.45
CA ASN A 52 -0.93 -8.71 -7.33
C ASN A 52 -0.84 -7.19 -7.12
N ASP A 53 -0.41 -6.49 -8.17
CA ASP A 53 -0.32 -5.03 -8.20
C ASP A 53 -1.03 -4.47 -9.44
N SER A 54 -2.16 -5.07 -9.83
CA SER A 54 -2.93 -4.69 -11.02
C SER A 54 -3.41 -3.23 -11.04
N LYS A 55 -3.36 -2.54 -9.90
CA LYS A 55 -3.67 -1.11 -9.77
C LYS A 55 -2.54 -0.19 -10.24
N ALA A 56 -1.34 -0.70 -10.48
CA ALA A 56 -0.23 0.08 -11.00
C ALA A 56 -0.37 0.35 -12.51
N THR A 57 -1.40 1.10 -12.88
CA THR A 57 -1.78 1.40 -14.28
C THR A 57 -0.99 2.55 -14.91
N ASN A 58 0.00 3.10 -14.20
CA ASN A 58 0.88 4.16 -14.68
C ASN A 58 2.33 3.93 -14.21
N VAL A 59 3.27 4.59 -14.90
CA VAL A 59 4.72 4.45 -14.67
C VAL A 59 5.08 4.73 -13.21
N ASP A 60 4.60 5.85 -12.65
CA ASP A 60 4.93 6.24 -11.27
C ASP A 60 4.50 5.20 -10.24
N SER A 61 3.36 4.53 -10.46
CA SER A 61 2.86 3.49 -9.57
C SER A 61 3.74 2.24 -9.62
N VAL A 62 4.16 1.81 -10.82
CA VAL A 62 5.06 0.66 -10.99
C VAL A 62 6.44 0.94 -10.39
N VAL A 63 6.99 2.15 -10.58
CA VAL A 63 8.28 2.54 -9.99
C VAL A 63 8.22 2.40 -8.47
N LYS A 64 7.19 2.96 -7.83
CA LYS A 64 7.01 2.86 -6.38
C LYS A 64 6.81 1.43 -5.90
N ALA A 65 6.15 0.59 -6.69
CA ALA A 65 5.99 -0.81 -6.39
C ALA A 65 7.34 -1.54 -6.38
N LEU A 66 8.18 -1.32 -7.40
CA LEU A 66 9.51 -1.92 -7.49
C LEU A 66 10.47 -1.43 -6.39
N GLU A 67 10.41 -0.15 -6.03
CA GLU A 67 11.20 0.44 -4.92
C GLU A 67 10.88 -0.17 -3.55
N SER A 68 9.74 -0.88 -3.41
CA SER A 68 9.34 -1.52 -2.16
C SER A 68 9.99 -2.90 -1.92
N PHE A 69 10.71 -3.44 -2.91
CA PHE A 69 11.34 -4.75 -2.82
C PHE A 69 12.86 -4.62 -2.70
N ASP A 70 13.43 -5.26 -1.67
CA ASP A 70 14.89 -5.36 -1.48
C ASP A 70 15.53 -6.52 -2.27
N GLN A 71 14.74 -7.23 -3.09
CA GLN A 71 15.14 -8.44 -3.82
C GLN A 71 14.76 -8.33 -5.30
N SER A 72 15.40 -9.14 -6.16
CA SER A 72 15.07 -9.15 -7.58
C SER A 72 13.62 -9.55 -7.84
N VAL A 73 12.95 -8.80 -8.73
CA VAL A 73 11.54 -9.00 -9.09
C VAL A 73 11.43 -9.38 -10.57
N ILE A 74 10.59 -10.39 -10.87
CA ILE A 74 10.14 -10.66 -12.23
C ILE A 74 8.86 -9.84 -12.45
N LEU A 75 8.96 -8.80 -13.28
CA LEU A 75 7.83 -7.92 -13.60
C LEU A 75 7.04 -8.44 -14.80
N LEU A 76 5.73 -8.58 -14.63
CA LEU A 76 4.79 -8.77 -15.73
C LEU A 76 4.13 -7.42 -16.03
N ALA A 77 4.45 -6.82 -17.18
CA ALA A 77 3.97 -5.50 -17.58
C ALA A 77 3.48 -5.49 -19.04
N GLY A 78 2.58 -4.57 -19.34
CA GLY A 78 1.97 -4.39 -20.66
C GLY A 78 0.44 -4.34 -20.59
N GLY A 79 -0.17 -3.63 -21.53
CA GLY A 79 -1.60 -3.35 -21.58
C GLY A 79 -1.91 -1.89 -21.85
#